data_AF-A0A973YZU7-F1
#
_entry.id   AF-A0A973YZU7-F1
#
_cell.length_a   1.000
_cell.length_b   1.000
_cell.length_c   1.000
_cell.angle_alpha   90.00
_cell.angle_beta   90.00
_cell.angle_gamma   90.00
#
_symmetry.space_group_name_H-M   'P 1'
#
loop_
_entity.id
_entity.type
_entity.pdbx_description
1 polymer ?
#
loop_
_entity_poly.entity_id
_entity_poly.type
_entity_poly.pdbx_seq_one_letter_code
_entity_poly.pdbx_strand_id
1 'polypeptide(L)'
;GIAPVEAAPPEVGVQVSEGPEGRLLVLAAEEEPGWRAWVDGREVTVVRAWGHLVGVTVPTTASEVRVEASSTLRELLLLLQAAAALFTVLTAIPSRRRPER
;
A
#
# COMPACT_ATOMS: atom_id res chain seq x y z
N GLY A 1 8.80 23.50 -17.63
CA GLY A 1 8.09 22.26 -18.02
C GLY A 1 8.03 21.34 -16.82
N ILE A 2 7.07 20.41 -16.79
CA ILE A 2 7.01 19.34 -15.78
C ILE A 2 7.65 18.09 -16.35
N ALA A 3 8.46 17.40 -15.54
CA ALA A 3 9.02 16.10 -15.88
C ALA A 3 8.28 15.02 -15.07
N PRO A 4 7.77 13.96 -15.70
CA PRO A 4 7.18 12.85 -14.96
C PRO A 4 8.26 12.18 -14.09
N VAL A 5 7.89 11.81 -12.87
CA VAL A 5 8.72 11.05 -11.95
C VAL A 5 8.01 9.73 -11.69
N GLU A 6 8.75 8.64 -11.79
CA GLU A 6 8.24 7.31 -11.47
C GLU A 6 7.94 7.23 -9.97
N ALA A 7 6.72 6.82 -9.64
CA ALA A 7 6.24 6.74 -8.27
C ALA A 7 5.72 5.33 -7.99
N ALA A 8 6.15 4.78 -6.86
CA ALA A 8 5.69 3.51 -6.32
C ALA A 8 5.27 3.70 -4.86
N PRO A 9 4.45 2.79 -4.28
CA PRO A 9 4.19 2.82 -2.86
C PRO A 9 5.50 2.80 -2.05
N PRO A 10 5.63 3.65 -1.02
CA PRO A 10 6.85 3.73 -0.23
C PRO A 10 7.08 2.46 0.58
N GLU A 11 8.33 2.01 0.61
CA GLU A 11 8.86 0.99 1.50
C GLU A 11 10.09 1.56 2.23
N VAL A 12 10.12 1.46 3.56
CA VAL A 12 11.20 2.00 4.38
C VAL A 12 11.66 0.94 5.39
N GLY A 13 12.97 0.70 5.45
CA GLY A 13 13.62 -0.11 6.47
C GLY A 13 14.59 0.74 7.29
N VAL A 14 14.50 0.65 8.61
CA VAL A 14 15.35 1.41 9.55
C VAL A 14 15.88 0.47 10.62
N GLN A 15 17.19 0.56 10.89
CA GLN A 15 17.80 -0.07 12.06
C GLN A 15 17.79 0.94 13.21
N VAL A 16 17.17 0.57 14.32
CA VAL A 16 17.06 1.44 15.50
C VAL A 16 17.91 0.87 16.63
N SER A 17 18.74 1.71 17.24
CA SER A 17 19.56 1.32 18.38
C SER A 17 18.74 1.17 19.67
N GLU A 18 19.37 0.58 20.69
CA GLU A 18 18.82 0.56 22.05
C GLU A 18 18.51 1.97 22.56
N GLY A 19 17.49 2.09 23.42
CA GLY A 19 17.08 3.36 23.97
C GLY A 19 15.93 3.25 24.97
N PRO A 20 15.48 4.39 25.52
CA PRO A 20 14.42 4.42 26.52
C PRO A 20 13.07 3.94 25.98
N GLU A 21 12.15 3.65 26.90
CA GLU A 21 10.75 3.38 26.59
C GLU A 21 10.04 4.61 26.00
N GLY A 22 8.93 4.37 25.28
CA GLY A 22 8.08 5.44 24.73
C GLY A 22 8.61 6.08 23.44
N ARG A 23 9.63 5.50 22.80
CA ARG A 23 10.15 5.96 21.52
C ARG A 23 9.18 5.68 20.37
N LEU A 24 9.17 6.60 19.42
CA LEU A 24 8.33 6.54 18.24
C LEU A 24 9.18 6.82 17.00
N LEU A 25 9.20 5.86 16.06
CA LEU A 25 9.66 6.13 14.70
C LEU A 25 8.53 6.85 13.97
N VAL A 26 8.83 7.97 13.33
CA VAL A 26 7.82 8.72 12.56
C VAL A 26 8.30 8.91 11.13
N LEU A 27 7.43 8.57 10.19
CA LEU A 27 7.61 8.82 8.77
C LEU A 27 6.84 10.08 8.40
N ALA A 28 7.48 10.96 7.62
CA ALA A 28 6.86 12.16 7.07
C ALA A 28 5.94 11.82 5.88
N ALA A 29 4.96 10.95 6.13
CA ALA A 29 3.93 10.52 5.19
C ALA A 29 2.57 10.49 5.90
N GLU A 30 1.51 10.78 5.15
CA GLU A 30 0.13 10.77 5.65
C GLU A 30 -0.28 9.37 6.11
N GLU A 31 -0.88 9.28 7.29
CA GLU A 31 -1.46 8.07 7.85
C GLU A 31 -2.84 7.85 7.24
N GLU A 32 -2.87 6.92 6.28
CA GLU A 32 -4.06 6.50 5.54
C GLU A 32 -4.23 4.97 5.61
N PRO A 33 -5.42 4.42 5.33
CA PRO A 33 -5.61 2.98 5.30
C PRO A 33 -4.66 2.29 4.31
N GLY A 34 -3.93 1.27 4.79
CA GLY A 34 -3.02 0.47 3.97
C GLY A 34 -1.57 0.47 4.45
N TRP A 35 -1.19 1.33 5.41
CA TRP A 35 0.11 1.23 6.05
C TRP A 35 0.25 -0.06 6.88
N ARG A 36 1.39 -0.72 6.74
CA ARG A 36 1.78 -1.89 7.53
C ARG A 36 3.17 -1.68 8.09
N ALA A 37 3.39 -2.16 9.30
CA ALA A 37 4.67 -2.04 9.99
C ALA A 37 5.08 -3.34 10.64
N TRP A 38 6.38 -3.59 10.69
CA TRP A 38 6.97 -4.74 11.35
C TRP A 38 8.15 -4.30 12.21
N VAL A 39 8.28 -4.92 13.38
CA VAL A 39 9.45 -4.83 14.25
C VAL A 39 10.04 -6.23 14.39
N ASP A 40 11.29 -6.40 13.97
CA ASP A 40 11.98 -7.70 13.91
C ASP A 40 11.13 -8.79 13.22
N GLY A 41 10.46 -8.41 12.12
CA GLY A 41 9.61 -9.29 11.33
C GLY A 41 8.23 -9.58 11.90
N ARG A 42 7.89 -9.08 13.10
CA ARG A 42 6.53 -9.20 13.67
C ARG A 42 5.71 -7.99 13.32
N GLU A 43 4.52 -8.21 12.79
CA GLU A 43 3.60 -7.12 12.43
C GLU A 43 3.14 -6.38 13.69
N VAL A 44 3.18 -5.06 13.62
CA VAL A 44 2.76 -4.15 14.68
C VAL A 44 1.78 -3.12 14.13
N THR A 45 0.98 -2.55 15.04
CA THR A 45 0.03 -1.51 14.67
C THR A 45 0.74 -0.21 14.34
N VAL A 46 0.42 0.36 13.18
CA VAL A 46 0.76 1.74 12.85
C VAL A 46 -0.10 2.68 13.68
N VAL A 47 0.53 3.68 14.29
CA VAL A 47 -0.16 4.70 15.10
C VAL A 47 -0.05 6.05 14.41
N ARG A 48 -1.01 6.93 14.69
CA ARG A 48 -1.01 8.30 14.17
C ARG A 48 -0.10 9.19 15.00
N ALA A 49 1.04 9.56 14.45
CA ALA A 49 1.97 10.53 15.01
C ALA A 49 1.55 11.96 14.61
N TRP A 50 1.63 12.89 15.56
CA TRP A 50 1.38 14.33 15.32
C TRP A 50 0.11 14.64 14.53
N GLY A 51 -0.94 13.83 14.74
CA GLY A 51 -2.27 14.04 14.18
C GLY A 51 -2.48 13.62 12.72
N HIS A 52 -1.43 13.28 11.97
CA HIS A 52 -1.56 12.92 10.55
C HIS A 52 -0.42 12.06 9.99
N LEU A 53 0.68 11.88 10.72
CA LEU A 53 1.85 11.16 10.24
C LEU A 53 1.84 9.70 10.67
N VAL A 54 2.52 8.86 9.88
CA VAL A 54 2.71 7.44 10.17
C VAL A 54 3.72 7.28 11.30
N GLY A 55 3.30 6.64 12.39
CA GLY A 55 4.12 6.34 13.56
C GLY A 55 4.22 4.85 13.84
N VAL A 56 5.37 4.40 14.35
CA VAL A 56 5.60 3.02 14.81
C VAL A 56 6.28 3.06 16.18
N THR A 57 5.68 2.41 17.18
CA THR A 57 6.27 2.30 18.52
C THR A 57 7.50 1.41 18.46
N VAL A 58 8.61 1.88 19.01
CA VAL A 58 9.89 1.15 18.99
C VAL A 58 10.16 0.54 20.38
N PRO A 59 10.59 -0.74 20.46
CA PRO A 59 10.98 -1.35 21.73
C PRO A 59 12.24 -0.70 22.31
N THR A 60 12.61 -1.05 23.54
CA THR A 60 13.83 -0.53 24.19
C THR A 60 15.11 -1.13 23.62
N THR A 61 15.04 -2.33 23.06
CA THR A 61 16.17 -3.04 22.46
C THR A 61 16.45 -2.56 21.04
N ALA A 62 17.65 -2.84 20.53
CA ALA A 62 17.94 -2.67 19.12
C ALA A 62 16.98 -3.52 18.28
N SER A 63 16.49 -2.98 17.18
CA SER A 63 15.49 -3.64 16.33
C SER A 63 15.51 -3.12 14.90
N GLU A 64 15.08 -3.97 13.98
CA GLU A 64 14.78 -3.59 12.61
C GLU A 64 13.30 -3.20 12.51
N VAL A 65 13.02 -2.00 12.02
CA VAL A 65 11.66 -1.52 11.74
C VAL A 65 11.47 -1.42 10.24
N ARG A 66 10.48 -2.13 9.72
CA ARG A 66 10.04 -2.03 8.31
C ARG A 66 8.65 -1.43 8.25
N VAL A 67 8.43 -0.51 7.33
CA VAL A 67 7.13 0.12 7.11
C VAL A 67 6.85 0.19 5.61
N GLU A 68 5.68 -0.25 5.17
CA GLU A 68 5.24 -0.16 3.77
C GLU A 68 3.84 0.43 3.66
N ALA A 69 3.55 1.04 2.51
CA ALA A 69 2.19 1.32 2.08
C ALA A 69 1.69 0.20 1.16
N SER A 70 0.59 -0.47 1.54
CA SER A 70 -0.03 -1.55 0.76
C SER A 70 -0.69 -1.07 -0.54
N SER A 71 -0.54 -1.86 -1.60
CA SER A 71 -1.22 -1.69 -2.89
C SER A 71 -2.44 -2.60 -3.09
N THR A 72 -2.86 -3.37 -2.08
CA THR A 72 -3.84 -4.45 -2.25
C THR A 72 -5.19 -4.00 -2.82
N LEU A 73 -5.73 -2.86 -2.37
CA LEU A 73 -7.00 -2.35 -2.92
C LEU A 73 -6.86 -1.98 -4.40
N ARG A 74 -5.76 -1.32 -4.76
CA ARG A 74 -5.46 -0.96 -6.16
C ARG A 74 -5.38 -2.19 -7.03
N GLU A 75 -4.68 -3.23 -6.57
CA GLU A 75 -4.56 -4.50 -7.30
C GLU A 75 -5.91 -5.17 -7.52
N LEU A 76 -6.77 -5.19 -6.49
CA LEU A 76 -8.12 -5.74 -6.62
C LEU A 76 -8.98 -4.95 -7.61
N LEU A 77 -8.90 -3.61 -7.58
CA LEU A 77 -9.62 -2.75 -8.53
C LEU A 77 -9.12 -2.95 -9.97
N LEU A 78 -7.81 -3.11 -10.16
CA LEU A 78 -7.23 -3.42 -11.47
C LEU A 78 -7.68 -4.78 -11.99
N LEU A 79 -7.77 -5.79 -11.11
CA LEU A 79 -8.31 -7.09 -11.48
C LEU A 79 -9.78 -7.00 -11.91
N LEU A 80 -10.58 -6.23 -11.18
CA LEU A 80 -11.97 -5.98 -11.53
C LEU A 80 -12.11 -5.24 -12.87
N GLN A 81 -11.27 -4.23 -13.11
CA GLN A 81 -11.22 -3.52 -14.40
C GLN A 81 -10.85 -4.45 -15.55
N ALA A 82 -9.85 -5.32 -15.35
CA ALA A 82 -9.46 -6.31 -16.36
C ALA A 82 -10.62 -7.27 -16.68
N ALA A 83 -11.36 -7.72 -15.66
CA ALA A 83 -12.55 -8.55 -15.84
C ALA A 83 -13.67 -7.82 -16.62
N ALA A 84 -13.92 -6.54 -16.30
CA ALA A 84 -14.90 -5.72 -17.00
C ALA A 84 -14.52 -5.47 -18.47
N ALA A 85 -13.24 -5.22 -18.74
CA ALA A 85 -12.72 -5.10 -20.10
C ALA A 85 -12.90 -6.40 -20.89
N LEU A 86 -12.57 -7.55 -20.29
CA LEU A 86 -12.78 -8.86 -20.90
C LEU A 86 -14.26 -9.12 -21.21
N PHE A 87 -15.14 -8.86 -20.23
CA PHE A 87 -16.58 -8.98 -20.41
C PHE A 87 -17.10 -8.13 -21.56
N THR A 88 -16.61 -6.88 -21.67
CA THR A 88 -16.97 -5.97 -22.75
C THR A 88 -16.54 -6.53 -24.11
N VAL A 89 -15.33 -7.07 -24.23
CA VAL A 89 -14.84 -7.68 -25.48
C VAL A 89 -15.68 -8.90 -25.87
N LEU A 90 -16.03 -9.76 -24.92
CA LEU A 90 -16.83 -10.95 -25.17
C LEU A 90 -18.27 -10.63 -25.59
N THR A 91 -18.87 -9.59 -25.00
CA THR A 91 -20.25 -9.18 -25.29
C THR A 91 -20.38 -8.26 -26.51
N ALA A 92 -19.29 -7.66 -26.97
CA ALA A 92 -19.28 -6.75 -28.11
C ALA A 92 -19.50 -7.44 -29.48
N ILE A 93 -19.46 -8.78 -29.57
CA ILE A 93 -19.70 -9.50 -30.83
C ILE A 93 -21.21 -9.56 -31.11
N PRO A 94 -21.72 -8.86 -32.14
CA PRO A 94 -23.14 -8.96 -32.49
C PRO A 94 -23.39 -10.35 -33.05
N SER A 95 -24.36 -11.08 -32.48
CA SER A 95 -24.88 -12.29 -33.10
C SER A 95 -25.41 -11.92 -34.49
N ARG A 96 -24.68 -12.32 -35.53
CA ARG A 96 -25.12 -12.13 -36.92
C ARG A 96 -26.47 -12.84 -37.06
N ARG A 97 -27.54 -12.05 -37.16
CA ARG A 97 -28.87 -12.56 -37.48
C ARG A 97 -28.76 -13.38 -38.75
N ARG A 98 -29.14 -14.65 -38.66
CA ARG A 98 -29.25 -15.55 -39.80
C ARG A 98 -30.24 -14.91 -40.78
N PRO A 99 -29.89 -14.74 -42.08
CA PRO A 99 -30.89 -14.34 -43.05
C PRO A 99 -31.89 -15.48 -43.15
N GLU A 100 -33.11 -15.25 -42.65
CA GLU A 100 -34.26 -16.11 -42.90
C GLU A 100 -34.49 -16.13 -44.41
N ARG A 101 -34.50 -17.34 -44.98
CA ARG A 101 -34.85 -17.63 -46.36
C ARG A 101 -35.94 -18.67 -46.36
#